data_AF-A0A8T4SGC5-F1
#
_entry.id   AF-A0A8T4SGC5-F1
#
_cell.length_a   1.000
_cell.length_b   1.000
_cell.length_c   1.000
_cell.angle_alpha   90.00
_cell.angle_beta   90.00
_cell.angle_gamma   90.00
#
_symmetry.space_group_name_H-M   'P 1'
#
loop_
_entity.id
_entity.type
_entity.pdbx_description
1 polymer ?
#
loop_
_entity_poly.entity_id
_entity_poly.type
_entity_poly.pdbx_seq_one_letter_code
_entity_poly.pdbx_strand_id
1 'polypeptide(L)'
;MSVIIVILASALAYYLMSMAKYDFDDTRSWFDKKGDAYGLNIFASTNGMGEFSDGTLSFLEGDYEYLFIYEWAYKGEIASDNLVISPLFHTKDGIPEAFAAMRYENSTRYAYFFVDEDWKKEMPNTMLFWGDIYENEKEFSFNEAQKGVYYDKVEDKRGRIRGPGPLIGDLSRETQEKKTFVRIN
;
A
#
# COMPACT_ATOMS: atom_id res chain seq x y z
N MET A 1 3.02 26.97 34.83
CA MET A 1 2.72 27.43 33.46
C MET A 1 3.94 27.27 32.53
N SER A 2 5.15 27.70 32.93
CA SER A 2 6.35 27.61 32.07
C SER A 2 6.80 26.19 31.72
N VAL A 3 6.66 25.21 32.63
CA VAL A 3 7.07 23.81 32.38
C VAL A 3 6.23 23.13 31.30
N ILE A 4 4.91 23.34 31.30
CA ILE A 4 3.99 22.75 30.32
C ILE A 4 4.30 23.29 28.92
N ILE A 5 4.58 24.59 28.80
CA ILE A 5 4.95 25.22 27.52
C ILE A 5 6.25 24.61 26.97
N VAL A 6 7.25 24.40 27.81
CA VAL A 6 8.53 23.77 27.39
C VAL A 6 8.33 22.33 26.93
N ILE A 7 7.48 21.55 27.63
CA ILE A 7 7.16 20.17 27.23
C ILE A 7 6.46 20.15 25.87
N LEU A 8 5.43 21.01 25.68
CA LEU A 8 4.70 21.10 24.41
C LEU A 8 5.61 21.55 23.26
N ALA A 9 6.47 22.55 23.49
CA ALA A 9 7.41 23.03 22.49
C ALA A 9 8.44 21.94 22.11
N SER A 10 8.91 21.17 23.09
CA SER A 10 9.87 20.07 22.85
C SER A 10 9.23 18.93 22.09
N ALA A 11 7.99 18.55 22.42
CA ALA A 11 7.22 17.55 21.71
C ALA A 11 6.93 17.97 20.26
N LEU A 12 6.54 19.23 20.05
CA LEU A 12 6.33 19.79 18.72
C LEU A 12 7.63 19.82 17.91
N ALA A 13 8.74 20.27 18.50
CA ALA A 13 10.04 20.30 17.83
C ALA A 13 10.50 18.89 17.43
N TYR A 14 10.34 17.90 18.33
CA TYR A 14 10.62 16.50 18.03
C TYR A 14 9.75 15.98 16.88
N TYR A 15 8.45 16.25 16.91
CA TYR A 15 7.53 15.90 15.83
C TYR A 15 7.95 16.53 14.48
N LEU A 16 8.22 17.83 14.44
CA LEU A 16 8.69 18.51 13.23
C LEU A 16 10.01 17.94 12.71
N MET A 17 10.95 17.61 13.59
CA MET A 17 12.22 16.99 13.20
C MET A 17 12.02 15.57 12.64
N SER A 18 11.10 14.79 13.19
CA SER A 18 10.78 13.46 12.65
C SER A 18 10.16 13.53 11.25
N MET A 19 9.34 14.55 10.97
CA MET A 19 8.79 14.78 9.63
C MET A 19 9.87 15.24 8.64
N ALA A 20 10.82 16.06 9.07
CA ALA A 20 11.90 16.55 8.21
C ALA A 20 12.84 15.44 7.70
N LYS A 21 12.79 14.24 8.30
CA LYS A 21 13.55 13.07 7.83
C LYS A 21 13.00 12.53 6.50
N TYR A 22 11.72 12.77 6.21
CA TYR A 22 11.04 12.17 5.08
C TYR A 22 10.82 13.22 3.99
N ASP A 23 11.37 12.95 2.81
CA ASP A 23 10.91 13.61 1.60
C ASP A 23 9.63 12.91 1.16
N PHE A 24 8.49 13.49 1.52
CA PHE A 24 7.19 12.90 1.22
C PHE A 24 7.02 12.64 -0.27
N ASP A 25 7.69 13.36 -1.17
CA ASP A 25 7.54 13.15 -2.62
C ASP A 25 8.51 12.10 -3.20
N ASP A 26 9.55 11.71 -2.45
CA ASP A 26 10.45 10.61 -2.82
C ASP A 26 10.01 9.29 -2.17
N THR A 27 9.51 8.36 -2.99
CA THR A 27 9.06 7.02 -2.57
C THR A 27 10.13 6.22 -1.83
N ARG A 28 11.42 6.47 -2.11
CA ARG A 28 12.54 5.81 -1.40
C ARG A 28 12.61 6.20 0.05
N SER A 29 12.19 7.41 0.40
CA SER A 29 12.24 7.90 1.77
C SER A 29 11.21 7.19 2.66
N TRP A 30 10.16 6.61 2.07
CA TRP A 30 9.08 5.96 2.80
C TRP A 30 9.49 4.63 3.43
N PHE A 31 10.70 4.14 3.18
CA PHE A 31 11.15 2.85 3.68
C PHE A 31 12.26 3.02 4.72
N ASP A 32 12.06 2.41 5.87
CA ASP A 32 13.08 2.25 6.89
C ASP A 32 13.69 0.85 6.79
N LYS A 33 15.01 0.73 6.82
CA LYS A 33 15.68 -0.58 6.84
C LYS A 33 15.44 -1.28 8.18
N LYS A 34 14.97 -2.53 8.15
CA LYS A 34 14.65 -3.36 9.32
C LYS A 34 15.36 -4.70 9.19
N GLY A 35 16.64 -4.76 9.59
CA GLY A 35 17.45 -5.96 9.40
C GLY A 35 17.73 -6.21 7.91
N ASP A 36 17.26 -7.34 7.40
CA ASP A 36 17.29 -7.76 6.00
C ASP A 36 16.06 -7.33 5.19
N ALA A 37 15.03 -6.79 5.85
CA ALA A 37 13.82 -6.29 5.22
C ALA A 37 13.77 -4.76 5.11
N TYR A 38 12.81 -4.28 4.32
CA TYR A 38 12.39 -2.87 4.26
C TYR A 38 11.00 -2.73 4.87
N GLY A 39 10.88 -1.90 5.91
CA GLY A 39 9.58 -1.55 6.50
C GLY A 39 9.05 -0.27 5.88
N LEU A 40 7.87 -0.35 5.24
CA LEU A 40 7.12 0.81 4.78
C LEU A 40 6.68 1.64 5.99
N ASN A 41 7.13 2.88 6.03
CA ASN A 41 6.71 3.90 6.97
C ASN A 41 5.37 4.46 6.51
N ILE A 42 4.30 3.92 7.10
CA ILE A 42 2.92 4.25 6.74
C ILE A 42 2.62 5.74 6.92
N PHE A 43 3.13 6.35 8.00
CA PHE A 43 2.96 7.78 8.22
C PHE A 43 3.57 8.58 7.06
N ALA A 44 4.80 8.26 6.63
CA ALA A 44 5.43 8.92 5.49
C ALA A 44 4.67 8.64 4.17
N SER A 45 4.34 7.38 3.88
CA SER A 45 3.69 6.99 2.62
C SER A 45 2.27 7.52 2.45
N THR A 46 1.63 7.94 3.55
CA THR A 46 0.27 8.50 3.57
C THR A 46 0.25 10.00 3.82
N ASN A 47 1.41 10.67 3.81
CA ASN A 47 1.56 12.09 4.10
C ASN A 47 1.00 12.50 5.48
N GLY A 48 1.31 11.68 6.48
CA GLY A 48 0.91 11.87 7.88
C GLY A 48 -0.53 11.50 8.21
N MET A 49 -1.27 10.96 7.23
CA MET A 49 -2.70 10.68 7.37
C MET A 49 -2.98 9.27 7.87
N GLY A 50 -2.01 8.35 7.86
CA GLY A 50 -2.20 6.95 8.19
C GLY A 50 -1.25 6.44 9.26
N GLU A 51 -1.73 5.47 10.01
CA GLU A 51 -0.97 4.73 11.01
C GLU A 51 -1.26 3.23 10.87
N PHE A 52 -0.27 2.38 11.11
CA PHE A 52 -0.45 0.93 11.11
C PHE A 52 -0.11 0.37 12.49
N SER A 53 -1.11 -0.14 13.19
CA SER A 53 -1.01 -0.75 14.51
C SER A 53 -1.79 -2.04 14.54
N ASP A 54 -1.25 -3.07 15.20
CA ASP A 54 -1.94 -4.35 15.44
C ASP A 54 -2.51 -5.01 14.17
N GLY A 55 -1.77 -4.91 13.06
CA GLY A 55 -2.16 -5.47 11.76
C GLY A 55 -3.24 -4.67 11.03
N THR A 56 -3.65 -3.52 11.57
CA THR A 56 -4.69 -2.66 11.02
C THR A 56 -4.09 -1.35 10.54
N LEU A 57 -4.44 -0.96 9.31
CA LEU A 57 -4.15 0.36 8.76
C LEU A 57 -5.32 1.30 9.08
N SER A 58 -5.07 2.35 9.84
CA SER A 58 -6.03 3.40 10.17
C SER A 58 -5.67 4.68 9.42
N PHE A 59 -6.67 5.38 8.89
CA PHE A 59 -6.51 6.68 8.22
C PHE A 59 -7.30 7.75 8.96
N LEU A 60 -6.69 8.93 9.14
CA LEU A 60 -7.31 10.13 9.69
C LEU A 60 -8.06 10.87 8.58
N GLU A 61 -9.17 10.32 8.08
CA GLU A 61 -10.01 10.97 7.06
C GLU A 61 -11.48 11.06 7.50
N GLY A 62 -11.83 12.09 8.27
CA GLY A 62 -13.21 12.27 8.76
C GLY A 62 -13.69 11.06 9.60
N ASP A 63 -14.91 10.58 9.36
CA ASP A 63 -15.52 9.43 10.06
C ASP A 63 -15.22 8.05 9.41
N TYR A 64 -14.27 7.95 8.48
CA TYR A 64 -14.04 6.72 7.70
C TYR A 64 -12.67 6.09 7.97
N GLU A 65 -12.66 4.88 8.54
CA GLU A 65 -11.51 3.99 8.57
C GLU A 65 -11.47 3.19 7.26
N TYR A 66 -10.40 3.33 6.46
CA TYR A 66 -10.17 2.43 5.34
C TYR A 66 -9.41 1.21 5.83
N LEU A 67 -10.16 0.13 6.06
CA LEU A 67 -9.59 -1.18 6.35
C LEU A 67 -9.10 -1.80 5.04
N PHE A 68 -7.78 -1.88 4.84
CA PHE A 68 -7.21 -2.77 3.83
C PHE A 68 -7.32 -4.19 4.36
N ILE A 69 -8.25 -4.96 3.80
CA ILE A 69 -8.49 -6.36 4.19
C ILE A 69 -7.69 -7.26 3.25
N TYR A 70 -7.12 -8.33 3.81
CA TYR A 70 -6.35 -9.40 3.14
C TYR A 70 -6.89 -9.89 1.78
N GLU A 71 -8.17 -9.69 1.49
CA GLU A 71 -8.84 -10.18 0.28
C GLU A 71 -8.43 -9.47 -1.03
N TRP A 72 -7.62 -8.41 -0.97
CA TRP A 72 -7.37 -7.52 -2.12
C TRP A 72 -6.05 -7.80 -2.87
N ALA A 73 -5.07 -8.46 -2.24
CA ALA A 73 -3.91 -8.99 -2.95
C ALA A 73 -4.20 -10.43 -3.36
N TYR A 74 -4.31 -10.69 -4.66
CA TYR A 74 -4.78 -11.98 -5.15
C TYR A 74 -3.96 -12.52 -6.32
N LYS A 75 -3.43 -13.73 -6.15
CA LYS A 75 -2.66 -14.46 -7.16
C LYS A 75 -3.56 -15.46 -7.91
N GLY A 76 -3.78 -15.27 -9.21
CA GLY A 76 -4.09 -16.32 -10.22
C GLY A 76 -5.08 -17.43 -9.83
N GLU A 77 -5.01 -18.63 -10.42
CA GLU A 77 -5.82 -19.81 -9.98
C GLU A 77 -5.27 -20.46 -8.70
N ILE A 78 -4.22 -19.90 -8.12
CA ILE A 78 -3.51 -20.48 -6.99
C ILE A 78 -3.44 -19.41 -5.90
N ALA A 79 -4.41 -19.45 -4.99
CA ALA A 79 -4.18 -18.95 -3.64
C ALA A 79 -2.99 -19.74 -3.08
N SER A 80 -1.79 -19.19 -3.25
CA SER A 80 -0.61 -19.71 -2.58
C SER A 80 -0.81 -19.37 -1.12
N ASP A 81 -0.81 -20.38 -0.25
CA ASP A 81 -0.81 -20.23 1.21
C ASP A 81 0.35 -19.34 1.72
N ASN A 82 1.28 -18.96 0.84
CA ASN A 82 2.51 -18.23 1.13
C ASN A 82 2.53 -16.77 0.64
N LEU A 83 1.42 -16.13 0.22
CA LEU A 83 1.45 -14.68 0.00
C LEU A 83 1.36 -13.95 1.35
N VAL A 84 2.32 -13.07 1.64
CA VAL A 84 2.30 -12.24 2.84
C VAL A 84 1.84 -10.81 2.51
N ILE A 85 0.81 -10.35 3.23
CA ILE A 85 0.35 -8.96 3.15
C ILE A 85 0.88 -8.23 4.39
N SER A 86 1.89 -7.40 4.19
CA SER A 86 2.65 -6.81 5.28
C SER A 86 3.31 -5.52 4.82
N PRO A 87 3.42 -4.49 5.68
CA PRO A 87 4.27 -3.33 5.37
C PRO A 87 5.76 -3.66 5.48
N LEU A 88 6.15 -4.90 5.77
CA LEU A 88 7.53 -5.37 5.82
C LEU A 88 7.85 -6.21 4.58
N PHE A 89 8.94 -5.90 3.90
CA PHE A 89 9.36 -6.51 2.63
C PHE A 89 10.73 -7.18 2.72
N HIS A 90 10.77 -8.50 2.70
CA HIS A 90 11.92 -9.40 2.64
C HIS A 90 12.23 -9.75 1.18
N THR A 91 13.04 -8.92 0.55
CA THR A 91 13.28 -8.98 -0.92
C THR A 91 13.96 -10.26 -1.48
N LYS A 92 14.20 -11.29 -0.64
CA LYS A 92 15.01 -12.48 -0.98
C LYS A 92 14.68 -13.75 -0.18
N ASP A 93 13.54 -13.81 0.51
CA ASP A 93 13.18 -15.02 1.28
C ASP A 93 12.41 -16.05 0.45
N GLY A 94 12.08 -15.70 -0.80
CA GLY A 94 11.31 -16.53 -1.72
C GLY A 94 9.80 -16.50 -1.46
N ILE A 95 9.33 -15.54 -0.67
CA ILE A 95 7.92 -15.36 -0.35
C ILE A 95 7.45 -14.03 -0.95
N PRO A 96 6.57 -14.06 -1.96
CA PRO A 96 5.97 -12.84 -2.49
C PRO A 96 5.25 -12.06 -1.39
N GLU A 97 5.53 -10.76 -1.33
CA GLU A 97 4.95 -9.83 -0.37
C GLU A 97 4.28 -8.66 -1.10
N ALA A 98 3.14 -8.22 -0.58
CA ALA A 98 2.42 -7.07 -1.11
C ALA A 98 1.85 -6.19 0.00
N PHE A 99 1.75 -4.89 -0.29
CA PHE A 99 1.03 -3.94 0.56
C PHE A 99 0.41 -2.84 -0.28
N ALA A 100 -0.65 -2.21 0.22
CA ALA A 100 -1.22 -1.05 -0.44
C ALA A 100 -1.51 0.06 0.57
N ALA A 101 -1.35 1.30 0.13
CA ALA A 101 -1.60 2.48 0.94
C ALA A 101 -2.30 3.56 0.10
N MET A 102 -3.24 4.28 0.70
CA MET A 102 -3.86 5.45 0.09
C MET A 102 -3.06 6.71 0.43
N ARG A 103 -2.97 7.63 -0.52
CA ARG A 103 -2.33 8.93 -0.30
C ARG A 103 -3.06 10.03 -1.06
N TYR A 104 -3.09 11.22 -0.48
CA TYR A 104 -3.46 12.44 -1.20
C TYR A 104 -2.23 13.15 -1.75
N GLU A 105 -2.26 13.50 -3.03
CA GLU A 105 -1.30 14.36 -3.71
C GLU A 105 -2.09 15.52 -4.36
N ASN A 106 -1.86 16.76 -3.90
CA ASN A 106 -2.55 17.94 -4.44
C ASN A 106 -4.09 17.80 -4.50
N SER A 107 -4.70 17.29 -3.42
CA SER A 107 -6.14 17.00 -3.31
C SER A 107 -6.65 15.85 -4.20
N THR A 108 -5.77 15.21 -4.96
CA THR A 108 -6.10 14.00 -5.72
C THR A 108 -5.74 12.77 -4.89
N ARG A 109 -6.65 11.82 -4.80
CA ARG A 109 -6.46 10.58 -4.07
C ARG A 109 -5.81 9.52 -4.96
N TYR A 110 -4.78 8.85 -4.45
CA TYR A 110 -4.07 7.76 -5.12
C TYR A 110 -4.03 6.51 -4.24
N ALA A 111 -4.19 5.35 -4.86
CA ALA A 111 -3.81 4.07 -4.25
C ALA A 111 -2.42 3.69 -4.75
N TYR A 112 -1.50 3.50 -3.81
CA TYR A 112 -0.18 2.94 -4.03
C TYR A 112 -0.20 1.45 -3.72
N PHE A 113 0.44 0.67 -4.58
CA PHE A 113 0.61 -0.76 -4.44
C PHE A 113 2.09 -1.04 -4.42
N PHE A 114 2.53 -1.81 -3.45
CA PHE A 114 3.91 -2.20 -3.26
C PHE A 114 3.98 -3.72 -3.35
N VAL A 115 5.01 -4.20 -4.03
CA VAL A 115 5.34 -5.62 -4.13
C VAL A 115 6.84 -5.79 -3.98
N ASP A 116 7.27 -6.93 -3.47
CA ASP A 116 8.69 -7.22 -3.32
C ASP A 116 9.31 -7.80 -4.61
N GLU A 117 10.59 -8.14 -4.54
CA GLU A 117 11.37 -8.71 -5.63
C GLU A 117 10.94 -10.13 -5.96
N ASP A 118 10.55 -10.93 -4.98
CA ASP A 118 10.11 -12.30 -5.21
C ASP A 118 8.75 -12.32 -5.90
N TRP A 119 7.84 -11.39 -5.59
CA TRP A 119 6.64 -11.16 -6.39
C TRP A 119 6.97 -10.88 -7.86
N LYS A 120 7.88 -9.93 -8.14
CA LYS A 120 8.24 -9.55 -9.51
C LYS A 120 8.83 -10.72 -10.31
N LYS A 121 9.65 -11.56 -9.68
CA LYS A 121 10.21 -12.77 -10.33
C LYS A 121 9.13 -13.80 -10.64
N GLU A 122 8.20 -14.01 -9.72
CA GLU A 122 7.15 -15.02 -9.87
C GLU A 122 6.01 -14.57 -10.80
N MET A 123 5.68 -13.28 -10.79
CA MET A 123 4.52 -12.70 -11.48
C MET A 123 4.94 -11.47 -12.30
N PRO A 124 5.82 -11.62 -13.31
CA PRO A 124 6.35 -10.48 -14.06
C PRO A 124 5.27 -9.76 -14.90
N ASN A 125 4.15 -10.43 -15.20
CA ASN A 125 3.02 -9.87 -15.96
C ASN A 125 1.87 -9.45 -15.03
N THR A 126 2.20 -8.88 -13.87
CA THR A 126 1.19 -8.46 -12.90
C THR A 126 0.27 -7.39 -13.51
N MET A 127 -1.04 -7.55 -13.30
CA MET A 127 -2.08 -6.61 -13.70
C MET A 127 -2.71 -5.98 -12.46
N LEU A 128 -3.13 -4.73 -12.60
CA LEU A 128 -3.95 -4.00 -11.64
C LEU A 128 -5.37 -3.88 -12.16
N PHE A 129 -6.35 -4.21 -11.33
CA PHE A 129 -7.77 -4.01 -11.60
C PHE A 129 -8.39 -3.14 -10.51
N TRP A 130 -9.20 -2.15 -10.88
CA TRP A 130 -9.89 -1.28 -9.91
C TRP A 130 -11.19 -0.69 -10.47
N GLY A 131 -11.97 -0.08 -9.59
CA GLY A 131 -13.31 0.41 -9.90
C GLY A 131 -14.39 -0.40 -9.19
N ASP A 132 -15.65 0.02 -9.31
CA ASP A 132 -16.77 -0.56 -8.58
C ASP A 132 -16.99 -2.04 -8.98
N ILE A 133 -16.69 -2.37 -10.24
CA ILE A 133 -16.79 -3.72 -10.81
C ILE A 133 -15.50 -4.12 -11.55
N TYR A 134 -14.36 -3.57 -11.12
CA TYR A 134 -13.07 -3.78 -11.78
C TYR A 134 -13.07 -3.38 -13.25
N GLU A 135 -13.82 -2.34 -13.63
CA GLU A 135 -13.93 -1.90 -15.02
C GLU A 135 -12.65 -1.25 -15.57
N ASN A 136 -11.71 -0.92 -14.70
CA ASN A 136 -10.42 -0.36 -15.09
C ASN A 136 -9.32 -1.40 -14.87
N GLU A 137 -8.39 -1.46 -15.81
CA GLU A 137 -7.22 -2.33 -15.72
C GLU A 137 -5.98 -1.69 -16.35
N LYS A 138 -4.81 -2.09 -15.86
CA LYS A 138 -3.51 -1.77 -16.47
C LYS A 138 -2.45 -2.79 -16.08
N GLU A 139 -1.40 -2.88 -16.86
CA GLU A 139 -0.19 -3.61 -16.48
C GLU A 139 0.52 -2.89 -15.33
N PHE A 140 1.04 -3.66 -14.38
CA PHE A 140 1.80 -3.14 -13.24
C PHE A 140 3.19 -2.70 -13.70
N SER A 141 3.53 -1.44 -13.45
CA SER A 141 4.73 -0.83 -14.03
C SER A 141 6.04 -1.25 -13.36
N PHE A 142 5.99 -1.87 -12.17
CA PHE A 142 7.16 -2.24 -11.36
C PHE A 142 8.18 -1.10 -11.19
N ASN A 143 7.72 0.11 -10.85
CA ASN A 143 8.62 1.23 -10.56
C ASN A 143 9.41 0.91 -9.28
N GLU A 144 10.71 1.17 -9.25
CA GLU A 144 11.53 0.88 -8.06
C GLU A 144 11.26 1.94 -6.96
N ALA A 145 10.65 1.53 -5.85
CA ALA A 145 10.54 2.36 -4.64
C ALA A 145 11.77 2.20 -3.76
N GLN A 146 12.32 0.99 -3.72
CA GLN A 146 13.57 0.66 -3.05
C GLN A 146 14.20 -0.51 -3.84
N LYS A 147 15.50 -0.71 -3.77
CA LYS A 147 16.16 -1.97 -4.18
C LYS A 147 15.41 -3.24 -3.75
N GLY A 148 14.68 -3.82 -4.69
CA GLY A 148 13.88 -5.03 -4.50
C GLY A 148 12.48 -4.79 -3.91
N VAL A 149 12.03 -3.53 -3.83
CA VAL A 149 10.64 -3.17 -3.55
C VAL A 149 10.13 -2.30 -4.68
N TYR A 150 9.08 -2.76 -5.33
CA TYR A 150 8.48 -2.14 -6.49
C TYR A 150 7.12 -1.57 -6.18
N TYR A 151 6.70 -0.58 -6.93
CA TYR A 151 5.39 0.01 -6.78
C TYR A 151 4.75 0.42 -8.11
N ASP A 152 3.44 0.55 -8.04
CA ASP A 152 2.65 1.28 -9.01
C ASP A 152 1.55 2.04 -8.26
N LYS A 153 0.98 3.05 -8.91
CA LYS A 153 -0.13 3.83 -8.36
C LYS A 153 -1.25 4.03 -9.37
N VAL A 154 -2.46 4.13 -8.85
CA VAL A 154 -3.65 4.52 -9.64
C VAL A 154 -4.36 5.67 -8.96
N GLU A 155 -4.90 6.57 -9.77
CA GLU A 155 -5.74 7.65 -9.29
C GLU A 155 -7.12 7.11 -8.91
N ASP A 156 -7.56 7.39 -7.68
CA ASP A 156 -8.89 7.02 -7.20
C ASP A 156 -9.92 8.10 -7.54
N LYS A 157 -10.34 8.09 -8.81
CA LYS A 157 -11.39 9.00 -9.27
C LYS A 157 -12.73 8.61 -8.63
N ARG A 158 -13.28 9.54 -7.84
CA ARG A 158 -14.62 9.46 -7.20
C ARG A 158 -14.75 8.47 -6.05
N GLY A 159 -13.63 8.05 -5.47
CA GLY A 159 -13.66 7.09 -4.37
C GLY A 159 -14.22 5.73 -4.77
N ARG A 160 -13.85 5.28 -5.97
CA ARG A 160 -14.25 3.97 -6.53
C ARG A 160 -13.35 2.84 -6.04
N ILE A 161 -12.24 3.17 -5.39
CA ILE A 161 -11.45 2.23 -4.60
C ILE A 161 -12.08 2.07 -3.19
N ARG A 162 -13.41 2.04 -3.11
CA ARG A 162 -14.19 1.82 -1.89
C ARG A 162 -14.97 0.48 -1.91
N GLY A 163 -15.07 -0.16 -3.07
CA GLY A 163 -15.76 -1.45 -3.26
C GLY A 163 -14.92 -2.64 -2.78
N PRO A 164 -14.86 -3.76 -3.52
CA PRO A 164 -14.08 -4.97 -3.15
C PRO A 164 -12.55 -4.75 -3.17
N GLY A 165 -12.10 -3.49 -3.15
CA GLY A 165 -10.71 -3.10 -3.28
C GLY A 165 -10.14 -3.37 -4.66
N PRO A 166 -8.96 -2.81 -4.95
CA PRO A 166 -8.22 -3.11 -6.16
C PRO A 166 -7.59 -4.51 -6.09
N LEU A 167 -7.55 -5.23 -7.21
CA LEU A 167 -6.88 -6.53 -7.32
C LEU A 167 -5.53 -6.37 -8.01
N ILE A 168 -4.52 -7.02 -7.46
CA ILE A 168 -3.16 -7.09 -8.03
C ILE A 168 -2.74 -8.55 -8.16
N GLY A 169 -2.29 -8.96 -9.34
CA GLY A 169 -1.81 -10.32 -9.61
C GLY A 169 -1.63 -10.64 -11.09
N ASP A 170 -1.12 -11.83 -11.39
CA ASP A 170 -1.11 -12.39 -12.75
C ASP A 170 -2.52 -12.90 -13.09
N LEU A 171 -3.38 -11.99 -13.54
CA LEU A 171 -4.79 -12.23 -13.79
C LEU A 171 -5.18 -11.76 -15.19
N SER A 172 -5.94 -12.59 -15.90
CA SER A 172 -6.66 -12.16 -17.09
C SER A 172 -8.03 -11.57 -16.73
N ARG A 173 -8.59 -10.74 -17.62
CA ARG A 173 -9.96 -10.24 -17.52
C ARG A 173 -10.98 -11.36 -17.32
N GLU A 174 -10.85 -12.44 -18.10
CA GLU A 174 -11.74 -13.60 -18.03
C GLU A 174 -11.71 -14.26 -16.64
N THR A 175 -10.50 -14.38 -16.06
CA THR A 175 -10.31 -14.92 -14.70
C THR A 175 -10.97 -14.04 -13.64
N GLN A 176 -10.88 -12.72 -13.81
CA GLN A 176 -11.47 -11.74 -12.91
C GLN A 176 -13.00 -11.77 -12.96
N GLU A 177 -13.60 -11.83 -14.15
CA GLU A 177 -15.04 -11.86 -14.33
C GLU A 177 -15.65 -13.10 -13.66
N LYS A 178 -15.08 -14.29 -13.92
CA LYS A 178 -15.53 -15.54 -13.28
C LYS A 178 -15.57 -15.47 -11.76
N LYS A 179 -14.62 -14.77 -11.14
CA LYS A 179 -14.55 -14.62 -9.66
C LYS A 179 -15.54 -13.62 -9.11
N THR A 180 -15.81 -12.54 -9.86
CA THR A 180 -16.84 -11.57 -9.49
C THR A 180 -18.24 -12.19 -9.53
N PHE A 181 -18.52 -13.05 -10.51
CA PHE A 181 -19.79 -13.79 -10.60
C PHE A 181 -19.96 -14.85 -9.50
N VAL A 182 -18.87 -15.43 -8.98
CA VAL A 182 -18.92 -16.41 -7.87
C VAL A 182 -19.18 -15.74 -6.51
N ARG A 183 -18.90 -14.44 -6.34
CA ARG A 183 -19.20 -13.67 -5.11
C ARG A 183 -20.66 -13.21 -4.98
N ILE A 184 -21.55 -13.60 -5.90
CA ILE A 184 -22.99 -13.37 -5.78
C ILE A 184 -23.70 -14.73 -5.68
N ASN A 185 -23.75 -15.29 -4.47
CA ASN A 185 -24.77 -16.24 -3.99
C ASN A 185 -24.70 -16.32 -2.46
#